data_AF-A0ABD4U1R4-F1
#
_entry.id   AF-A0ABD4U1R4-F1
#
_cell.length_a   1.000
_cell.length_b   1.000
_cell.length_c   1.000
_cell.angle_alpha   90.00
_cell.angle_beta   90.00
_cell.angle_gamma   90.00
#
_symmetry.space_group_name_H-M   'P 1'
#
loop_
_entity.id
_entity.type
_entity.pdbx_description
1 polymer ?
#
loop_
_entity_poly.entity_id
_entity_poly.type
_entity_poly.pdbx_seq_one_letter_code
_entity_poly.pdbx_strand_id
1 'polypeptide(L)'
;MEHNRNYKETAALYNVSYSQVYSWMKKYDSDGDEGLIDKRGRHKLDDEVDELERLRRENVRLKRQLEEKDMTVELLKKVKEFGRM
;
A
#
# COMPACT_ATOMS: atom_id res chain seq x y z
N MET A 1 19.86 -20.61 0.46
CA MET A 1 19.13 -21.83 0.85
C MET A 1 18.27 -22.22 -0.34
N GLU A 2 18.74 -23.16 -1.16
CA GLU A 2 17.91 -23.77 -2.21
C GLU A 2 16.90 -24.67 -1.52
N HIS A 3 15.74 -24.12 -1.18
CA HIS A 3 14.61 -24.95 -0.84
C HIS A 3 14.22 -25.69 -2.12
N ASN A 4 14.38 -27.01 -2.12
CA ASN A 4 13.97 -27.97 -3.14
C ASN A 4 12.45 -27.95 -3.38
N ARG A 5 11.92 -26.77 -3.76
CA ARG A 5 10.50 -26.50 -3.91
C ARG A 5 10.17 -26.69 -5.39
N ASN A 6 9.51 -27.80 -5.68
CA ASN A 6 9.10 -28.10 -7.04
C ASN A 6 7.82 -27.34 -7.40
N TYR A 7 7.98 -26.05 -7.69
CA TYR A 7 6.88 -25.16 -8.08
C TYR A 7 6.18 -25.64 -9.36
N LYS A 8 6.93 -26.28 -10.27
CA LYS A 8 6.41 -26.79 -11.54
C LYS A 8 5.52 -28.01 -11.35
N GLU A 9 5.93 -28.97 -10.52
CA GLU A 9 5.09 -30.11 -10.17
C GLU A 9 3.86 -29.69 -9.37
N THR A 10 4.02 -28.77 -8.43
CA THR A 10 2.89 -28.24 -7.64
C THR A 10 1.88 -27.52 -8.54
N ALA A 11 2.36 -26.71 -9.49
CA ALA A 11 1.52 -26.04 -10.47
C ALA A 11 0.73 -27.04 -11.32
N ALA A 12 1.38 -28.10 -11.81
CA ALA A 12 0.74 -29.15 -12.59
C ALA A 12 -0.29 -29.95 -11.76
N LEU A 13 0.05 -30.31 -10.51
CA LEU A 13 -0.81 -31.10 -9.63
C LEU A 13 -2.13 -30.39 -9.32
N TYR A 14 -2.07 -29.08 -9.03
CA TYR A 14 -3.24 -28.29 -8.68
C TYR A 14 -3.85 -27.54 -9.87
N ASN A 15 -3.35 -27.77 -11.10
CA ASN A 15 -3.77 -27.10 -12.31
C ASN A 15 -3.79 -25.56 -12.18
N VAL A 16 -2.75 -25.02 -11.55
CA VAL A 16 -2.53 -23.58 -11.37
C VAL A 16 -1.26 -23.18 -12.10
N SER A 17 -1.10 -21.90 -12.41
CA SER A 17 0.11 -21.44 -13.08
C SER A 17 1.33 -21.46 -12.14
N TYR A 18 2.50 -21.71 -12.71
CA TYR A 18 3.78 -21.61 -12.01
C TYR A 18 3.94 -20.26 -11.27
N SER A 19 3.51 -19.17 -11.92
CA SER A 19 3.60 -17.82 -11.35
C SER A 19 2.70 -17.63 -10.12
N GLN A 20 1.54 -18.28 -10.06
CA GLN A 20 0.68 -18.29 -8.86
C GLN A 20 1.37 -19.01 -7.70
N VAL A 21 1.91 -20.21 -7.93
CA VAL A 21 2.61 -20.99 -6.89
C VAL A 21 3.82 -20.23 -6.36
N TYR A 22 4.63 -19.64 -7.25
CA TYR A 22 5.77 -18.82 -6.86
C TYR A 22 5.35 -17.58 -6.05
N SER A 23 4.28 -16.90 -6.46
CA SER A 23 3.78 -15.72 -5.75
C SER A 23 3.25 -16.06 -4.36
N TRP A 24 2.55 -17.19 -4.21
CA TRP A 24 2.10 -17.69 -2.92
C TRP A 24 3.28 -18.03 -2.02
N MET A 25 4.27 -18.76 -2.54
CA MET A 25 5.45 -19.11 -1.76
C MET A 25 6.21 -17.87 -1.28
N LYS A 26 6.39 -16.87 -2.14
CA LYS A 26 7.04 -15.60 -1.79
C LYS A 26 6.28 -14.85 -0.70
N LYS A 27 4.95 -14.81 -0.76
CA LYS A 27 4.10 -14.20 0.27
C LYS A 27 4.20 -14.96 1.59
N TYR A 28 4.17 -16.29 1.53
CA TYR A 28 4.32 -17.15 2.69
C TYR A 28 5.68 -17.00 3.38
N ASP A 29 6.79 -16.93 2.62
CA ASP A 29 8.12 -16.72 3.21
C ASP A 29 8.25 -15.34 3.88
N SER A 30 7.42 -14.37 3.50
CA SER A 30 7.47 -13.00 4.03
C SER A 30 6.55 -12.80 5.23
N ASP A 31 5.30 -13.25 5.12
CA ASP A 31 4.21 -12.95 6.06
C ASP A 31 3.56 -14.22 6.64
N GLY A 32 4.13 -15.40 6.40
CA GLY A 32 3.55 -16.68 6.82
C GLY A 32 2.18 -16.95 6.19
N ASP A 33 1.33 -17.69 6.91
CA ASP A 33 -0.04 -18.01 6.48
C ASP A 33 -0.89 -16.75 6.20
N GLU A 34 -0.65 -15.66 6.94
CA GLU A 34 -1.38 -14.41 6.78
C GLU A 34 -1.13 -13.73 5.41
N GLY A 35 0.03 -13.99 4.80
CA GLY A 35 0.38 -13.53 3.46
C GLY A 35 -0.45 -14.17 2.36
N LEU A 36 -1.04 -15.34 2.60
CA LEU A 36 -1.86 -16.07 1.64
C LEU A 36 -3.35 -15.69 1.69
N ILE A 37 -3.78 -14.97 2.73
CA ILE A 37 -5.16 -14.52 2.87
C ILE A 37 -5.53 -13.56 1.72
N ASP A 38 -6.62 -13.83 1.00
CA ASP A 38 -7.11 -12.93 -0.05
C ASP A 38 -7.73 -11.67 0.58
N LYS A 39 -7.03 -10.54 0.42
CA LYS A 39 -7.44 -9.23 0.94
C LYS A 39 -8.15 -8.36 -0.12
N ARG A 40 -8.45 -8.91 -1.31
CA ARG A 40 -9.18 -8.18 -2.35
C ARG A 40 -10.61 -7.87 -1.89
N GLY A 41 -11.05 -6.62 -2.07
CA GLY A 41 -12.40 -6.18 -1.71
C GLY A 41 -12.65 -6.03 -0.20
N ARG A 42 -11.66 -6.30 0.66
CA ARG A 42 -11.72 -5.99 2.09
C ARG A 42 -10.99 -4.68 2.37
N HIS A 43 -11.72 -3.67 2.83
CA HIS A 43 -11.09 -2.54 3.51
C HIS A 43 -10.51 -3.06 4.82
N LYS A 44 -9.18 -3.07 4.95
CA LYS A 44 -8.53 -3.31 6.26
C LYS A 44 -9.14 -2.31 7.26
N LEU A 45 -9.75 -2.82 8.32
CA LEU A 45 -10.17 -2.01 9.46
C LEU A 45 -8.92 -1.42 10.12
N ASP A 46 -9.02 -0.27 10.79
CA ASP A 46 -7.86 0.44 11.37
C ASP A 46 -7.06 -0.46 12.35
N ASP A 47 -7.70 -1.46 12.95
CA ASP A 47 -7.10 -2.45 13.86
C ASP A 47 -6.29 -3.54 13.14
N GLU A 48 -6.42 -3.69 11.82
CA GLU A 48 -5.65 -4.62 10.97
C GLU A 48 -4.50 -3.94 10.19
N VAL A 49 -4.32 -2.63 10.39
CA VAL A 49 -3.30 -1.84 9.71
C VAL A 49 -2.15 -1.63 10.69
N ASP A 50 -0.98 -2.18 10.36
CA ASP A 50 0.26 -1.94 11.11
C ASP A 50 0.45 -0.44 11.36
N GLU A 51 0.95 -0.09 12.54
CA GLU A 51 1.13 1.29 13.02
C GLU A 51 1.82 2.15 11.95
N LEU A 52 2.81 1.57 11.26
CA LEU A 52 3.55 2.22 10.19
C LEU A 52 2.67 2.60 9.00
N GLU A 53 1.73 1.74 8.60
CA GLU A 53 0.84 2.02 7.50
C GLU A 53 -0.25 3.03 7.88
N ARG A 54 -0.73 3.02 9.14
CA ARG A 54 -1.60 4.10 9.65
C ARG A 54 -0.89 5.45 9.59
N LEU A 55 0.34 5.52 10.08
CA LEU A 55 1.17 6.72 10.06
C LEU A 55 1.46 7.21 8.63
N ARG A 56 1.69 6.30 7.67
CA ARG A 56 1.87 6.67 6.26
C ARG A 56 0.61 7.32 5.67
N ARG A 57 -0.57 6.77 5.93
CA ARG A 57 -1.84 7.33 5.47
C ARG A 57 -2.07 8.72 6.07
N GLU A 58 -1.84 8.86 7.37
CA GLU A 58 -1.95 10.14 8.04
C GLU A 58 -0.93 11.17 7.50
N ASN A 59 0.31 10.75 7.22
CA ASN A 59 1.33 11.62 6.64
C ASN A 59 0.92 12.15 5.27
N VAL A 60 0.36 11.29 4.40
CA VAL A 60 -0.17 11.71 3.09
C VAL A 60 -1.32 12.71 3.27
N ARG A 61 -2.25 12.44 4.18
CA ARG A 61 -3.37 13.36 4.49
C ARG A 61 -2.87 14.72 4.96
N LEU A 62 -1.91 14.75 5.89
CA LEU A 62 -1.36 15.97 6.45
C LEU A 62 -0.57 16.78 5.42
N LYS A 63 0.23 16.11 4.56
CA LYS A 63 0.96 16.79 3.48
C LYS A 63 0.02 17.49 2.51
N ARG A 64 -1.08 16.84 2.13
CA ARG A 64 -2.10 17.46 1.27
C ARG A 64 -2.74 18.68 1.94
N GLN A 65 -3.09 18.58 3.22
CA GLN A 65 -3.64 19.74 3.95
C GLN A 65 -2.64 20.90 4.03
N LEU A 66 -1.35 20.60 4.20
CA LEU A 66 -0.30 21.60 4.22
C LEU A 66 -0.20 22.31 2.86
N GLU A 67 -0.20 21.56 1.77
CA GLU A 67 -0.18 22.10 0.41
C GLU A 67 -1.40 23.01 0.11
N GLU A 68 -2.60 22.57 0.50
CA GLU A 68 -3.83 23.37 0.36
C GLU A 68 -3.76 24.68 1.19
N LYS A 69 -3.18 24.62 2.40
CA LYS A 69 -2.97 25.80 3.25
C LYS A 69 -1.96 26.77 2.65
N ASP A 70 -0.83 26.25 2.16
CA ASP A 70 0.22 27.05 1.53
C ASP A 70 -0.32 27.77 0.28
N MET A 71 -1.06 27.05 -0.56
CA MET A 71 -1.71 27.64 -1.74
C MET A 71 -2.71 28.74 -1.34
N THR A 72 -3.49 28.54 -0.28
CA THR A 72 -4.43 29.55 0.23
C THR A 72 -3.70 30.80 0.69
N VAL A 73 -2.59 30.64 1.40
CA VAL A 73 -1.75 31.76 1.86
C VAL A 73 -1.19 32.54 0.67
N GLU A 74 -0.68 31.85 -0.35
CA GLU A 74 -0.15 32.49 -1.56
C GLU A 74 -1.22 33.24 -2.34
N LEU A 75 -2.43 32.68 -2.48
CA LEU A 75 -3.56 33.38 -3.09
C LEU A 75 -3.93 34.65 -2.32
N LEU A 76 -3.98 34.59 -0.98
CA LEU A 76 -4.28 35.75 -0.14
C LEU A 76 -3.22 36.86 -0.27
N LYS A 77 -1.94 36.50 -0.41
CA LYS A 77 -0.87 37.47 -0.67
C LYS A 77 -1.11 38.19 -2.00
N LYS A 78 -1.37 37.45 -3.08
CA LYS A 78 -1.64 38.03 -4.41
C LYS A 78 -2.86 38.96 -4.40
N VAL A 79 -3.96 38.57 -3.77
CA VAL A 79 -5.16 39.43 -3.64
C VAL A 79 -4.83 40.75 -2.95
N LYS A 80 -4.04 40.70 -1.87
CA LYS A 80 -3.58 41.90 -1.15
C LYS A 80 -2.63 42.79 -1.96
N GLU A 81 -1.90 42.25 -2.92
CA GLU A 81 -1.06 43.04 -3.83
C GLU A 81 -1.91 43.76 -4.87
N PHE A 82 -2.87 43.05 -5.50
CA PHE A 82 -3.80 43.66 -6.45
C PHE A 82 -4.69 44.74 -5.84
N GLY A 83 -5.10 44.59 -4.57
CA GLY A 83 -5.89 45.62 -3.88
C GLY A 83 -5.09 46.85 -3.42
N ARG A 84 -3.76 46.86 -3.56
CA ARG A 84 -2.89 48.01 -3.27
C ARG A 84 -2.48 48.80 -4.51
N MET A 85 -2.79 48.28 -5.70
CA MET A 85 -2.73 49.00 -6.97
C MET A 85 -4.03 49.78 -7.19
#